data_AF-A0A7C2AKC4-F1
#
_entry.id   AF-A0A7C2AKC4-F1
#
_cell.length_a   1.000
_cell.length_b   1.000
_cell.length_c   1.000
_cell.angle_alpha   90.00
_cell.angle_beta   90.00
_cell.angle_gamma   90.00
#
_symmetry.space_group_name_H-M   'P 1'
#
loop_
_entity.id
_entity.type
_entity.pdbx_description
1 polymer ?
#
loop_
_entity_poly.entity_id
_entity_poly.type
_entity_poly.pdbx_seq_one_letter_code
_entity_poly.pdbx_strand_id
1 'polypeptide(L)'
;DSTGAKVRLLIAIVCGHNSETPLVDRVARVLERETGSKINGYRFRSGLWRGELSATFDNGAEIRRSFSSRFGLYQNLYFWSEKKCFQCHDHYGYKADISSGDVWSLKLRNTPIKYSGVIARTQAGRNMFDGAVRAGAIETKPIAASLILDGQARTGPFHYNVSARVSAAKFHGLKLKDKVFEPVKWNDRISAHIALLNWRWSRSKTFGKLIFRIPRPFLKVYLYFFKFLESL
;
A
#
# COMPACT_ATOMS: atom_id res chain seq x y z
N ASP A 1 -11.69 -31.17 -5.70
CA ASP A 1 -11.89 -29.87 -6.37
C ASP A 1 -10.93 -29.75 -7.56
N SER A 2 -11.44 -29.76 -8.80
CA SER A 2 -10.65 -30.01 -10.03
C SER A 2 -9.78 -28.83 -10.48
N THR A 3 -10.09 -27.61 -10.03
CA THR A 3 -9.34 -26.40 -10.37
C THR A 3 -8.07 -26.28 -9.54
N GLY A 4 -8.11 -26.66 -8.26
CA GLY A 4 -6.93 -26.64 -7.38
C GLY A 4 -5.79 -27.52 -7.92
N ALA A 5 -6.13 -28.68 -8.49
CA ALA A 5 -5.16 -29.59 -9.09
C ALA A 5 -4.45 -29.03 -10.34
N LYS A 6 -4.98 -27.98 -10.98
CA LYS A 6 -4.38 -27.32 -12.15
C LYS A 6 -3.46 -26.15 -11.79
N VAL A 7 -3.56 -25.62 -10.57
CA VAL A 7 -2.71 -24.52 -10.11
C VAL A 7 -1.32 -25.08 -9.83
N ARG A 8 -0.33 -24.69 -10.65
CA ARG A 8 1.05 -25.17 -10.53
C ARG A 8 1.95 -24.27 -9.70
N LEU A 9 1.58 -23.00 -9.57
CA LEU A 9 2.35 -22.00 -8.86
C LEU A 9 1.44 -20.83 -8.46
N LEU A 10 1.53 -20.40 -7.21
CA LEU A 10 0.90 -19.19 -6.70
C LEU A 10 1.97 -18.17 -6.31
N ILE A 11 2.00 -17.04 -7.00
CA ILE A 11 2.87 -15.91 -6.67
C ILE A 11 2.01 -14.79 -6.07
N ALA A 12 2.38 -14.32 -4.89
CA ALA A 12 1.75 -13.17 -4.24
C ALA A 12 2.67 -11.95 -4.24
N ILE A 13 2.06 -10.77 -4.39
CA ILE A 13 2.74 -9.48 -4.27
C ILE A 13 2.50 -8.94 -2.87
N VAL A 14 3.57 -8.50 -2.20
CA VAL A 14 3.49 -7.85 -0.89
C VAL A 14 2.59 -6.61 -0.99
N CYS A 15 1.57 -6.53 -0.13
CA CYS A 15 0.53 -5.50 -0.23
C CYS A 15 0.44 -4.69 1.06
N GLY A 16 0.42 -3.36 0.93
CA GLY A 16 0.22 -2.47 2.08
C GLY A 16 -1.26 -2.18 2.37
N HIS A 17 -2.00 -1.83 1.34
CA HIS A 17 -3.45 -1.79 1.23
C HIS A 17 -3.76 -1.27 -0.19
N ASN A 18 -5.04 -1.24 -0.57
CA ASN A 18 -5.44 -0.68 -1.86
C ASN A 18 -6.35 0.55 -1.67
N SER A 19 -6.41 1.39 -2.70
CA SER A 19 -7.28 2.56 -2.75
C SER A 19 -8.38 2.36 -3.79
N GLU A 20 -9.56 2.88 -3.50
CA GLU A 20 -10.65 2.99 -4.46
C GLU A 20 -10.27 4.00 -5.58
N THR A 21 -10.79 3.80 -6.79
CA THR A 21 -10.55 4.69 -7.95
C THR A 21 -10.86 6.17 -7.72
N PRO A 22 -11.82 6.59 -6.85
CA PRO A 22 -12.04 8.01 -6.59
C PRO A 22 -10.83 8.76 -6.06
N LEU A 23 -9.86 8.10 -5.39
CA LEU A 23 -8.62 8.77 -5.00
C LEU A 23 -7.80 9.17 -6.23
N VAL A 24 -7.64 8.25 -7.18
CA VAL A 24 -6.95 8.48 -8.46
C VAL A 24 -7.61 9.65 -9.18
N ASP A 25 -8.92 9.59 -9.37
CA ASP A 25 -9.68 10.62 -10.09
C ASP A 25 -9.57 12.00 -9.43
N ARG A 26 -9.57 12.06 -8.09
CA ARG A 26 -9.48 13.32 -7.37
C ARG A 26 -8.08 13.92 -7.45
N VAL A 27 -7.03 13.09 -7.33
CA VAL A 27 -5.66 13.54 -7.53
C VAL A 27 -5.49 14.01 -8.98
N ALA A 28 -5.94 13.26 -9.97
CA ALA A 28 -5.92 13.66 -11.38
C ALA A 28 -6.60 15.01 -11.61
N ARG A 29 -7.83 15.20 -11.09
CA ARG A 29 -8.54 16.50 -11.18
C ARG A 29 -7.82 17.66 -10.49
N VAL A 30 -7.07 17.42 -9.42
CA VAL A 30 -6.25 18.46 -8.79
C VAL A 30 -5.14 18.89 -9.75
N LEU A 31 -4.49 17.93 -10.41
CA LEU A 31 -3.43 18.20 -11.37
C LEU A 31 -3.97 18.90 -12.63
N GLU A 32 -5.13 18.47 -13.16
CA GLU A 32 -5.81 19.17 -14.26
C GLU A 32 -6.08 20.64 -13.94
N ARG A 33 -6.54 20.94 -12.72
CA ARG A 33 -6.77 22.34 -12.30
C ARG A 33 -5.48 23.12 -12.09
N GLU A 34 -4.45 22.50 -11.51
CA GLU A 34 -3.14 23.13 -11.31
C GLU A 34 -2.47 23.46 -12.66
N THR A 35 -2.70 22.65 -13.70
CA THR A 35 -2.09 22.80 -15.03
C THR A 35 -3.00 23.54 -16.03
N GLY A 36 -4.32 23.61 -15.81
CA GLY A 36 -5.26 24.22 -16.75
C GLY A 36 -5.53 23.40 -18.01
N SER A 37 -5.26 22.08 -17.99
CA SER A 37 -5.43 21.19 -19.15
C SER A 37 -5.90 19.80 -18.71
N LYS A 38 -6.48 19.03 -19.64
CA LYS A 38 -6.87 17.64 -19.43
C LYS A 38 -5.69 16.70 -19.47
N ILE A 39 -5.74 15.65 -18.64
CA ILE A 39 -4.73 14.60 -18.58
C ILE A 39 -5.01 13.56 -19.68
N ASN A 40 -3.97 13.19 -20.43
CA ASN A 40 -4.00 12.09 -21.40
C ASN A 40 -3.04 10.93 -21.08
N GLY A 41 -2.22 11.08 -20.04
CA GLY A 41 -1.38 10.01 -19.51
C GLY A 41 -1.14 10.19 -18.02
N TYR A 42 -1.27 9.11 -17.25
CA TYR A 42 -1.18 9.17 -15.79
C TYR A 42 -0.54 7.93 -15.20
N ARG A 43 0.48 8.13 -14.36
CA ARG A 43 1.05 7.09 -13.50
C ARG A 43 1.06 7.61 -12.08
N PHE A 44 0.24 7.03 -11.20
CA PHE A 44 0.20 7.46 -9.79
C PHE A 44 1.51 7.14 -9.05
N ARG A 45 2.28 6.14 -9.50
CA ARG A 45 3.58 5.78 -8.93
C ARG A 45 4.48 5.10 -9.96
N SER A 46 5.69 5.62 -10.14
CA SER A 46 6.77 5.01 -10.92
C SER A 46 8.14 5.38 -10.34
N GLY A 47 9.22 4.80 -10.85
CA GLY A 47 10.58 5.08 -10.41
C GLY A 47 11.04 4.27 -9.20
N LEU A 48 12.17 4.68 -8.61
CA LEU A 48 12.87 3.96 -7.55
C LEU A 48 12.21 4.19 -6.17
N TRP A 49 12.86 4.97 -5.32
CA TRP A 49 12.47 5.21 -3.93
C TRP A 49 11.98 6.65 -3.71
N ARG A 50 10.79 6.96 -3.19
CA ARG A 50 9.54 6.18 -2.98
C ARG A 50 8.64 6.24 -4.22
N GLY A 51 9.25 6.56 -5.34
CA GLY A 51 8.62 6.82 -6.62
C GLY A 51 8.00 8.21 -6.72
N GLU A 52 7.51 8.46 -7.93
CA GLU A 52 6.98 9.72 -8.40
C GLU A 52 5.62 9.47 -9.03
N LEU A 53 4.74 10.44 -8.91
CA LEU A 53 3.57 10.56 -9.73
C LEU A 53 3.96 11.34 -10.98
N SER A 54 3.59 10.84 -12.16
CA SER A 54 3.76 11.54 -13.43
C SER A 54 2.43 11.68 -14.17
N ALA A 55 2.24 12.81 -14.85
CA ALA A 55 1.08 13.04 -15.72
C ALA A 55 1.47 13.86 -16.96
N THR A 56 0.87 13.51 -18.09
CA THR A 56 0.95 14.24 -19.37
C THR A 56 -0.43 14.82 -19.71
N PHE A 57 -0.43 15.95 -20.41
CA PHE A 57 -1.62 16.76 -20.68
C PHE A 57 -1.81 17.05 -22.17
N ASP A 58 -3.04 17.38 -22.57
CA ASP A 58 -3.38 17.67 -23.97
C ASP A 58 -2.66 18.90 -24.54
N ASN A 59 -2.33 19.87 -23.69
CA ASN A 59 -1.51 21.01 -24.05
C ASN A 59 0.00 20.69 -24.17
N GLY A 60 0.38 19.40 -24.08
CA GLY A 60 1.77 18.94 -24.16
C GLY A 60 2.56 19.08 -22.85
N ALA A 61 1.98 19.61 -21.78
CA ALA A 61 2.67 19.70 -20.50
C ALA A 61 2.96 18.30 -19.90
N GLU A 62 4.07 18.18 -19.18
CA GLU A 62 4.39 17.03 -18.32
C GLU A 62 4.67 17.53 -16.92
N ILE A 63 4.13 16.83 -15.91
CA ILE A 63 4.48 17.09 -14.51
C ILE A 63 4.97 15.82 -13.84
N ARG A 64 5.95 16.01 -12.95
CA ARG A 64 6.41 15.01 -12.00
C ARG A 64 6.29 15.55 -10.58
N ARG A 65 5.77 14.75 -9.67
CA ARG A 65 5.60 15.10 -8.25
C ARG A 65 5.98 13.92 -7.39
N SER A 66 6.54 14.16 -6.22
CA SER A 66 6.82 13.08 -5.26
C SER A 66 5.53 12.31 -4.94
N PHE A 67 5.57 10.97 -5.07
CA PHE A 67 4.46 10.10 -4.71
C PHE A 67 3.98 10.37 -3.28
N SER A 68 4.93 10.46 -2.34
CA SER A 68 4.64 10.61 -0.91
C SER A 68 3.99 11.96 -0.55
N SER A 69 4.16 13.00 -1.37
CA SER A 69 3.55 14.32 -1.12
C SER A 69 2.24 14.55 -1.87
N ARG A 70 1.90 13.67 -2.82
CA ARG A 70 0.66 13.70 -3.61
C ARG A 70 -0.20 12.50 -3.29
N PHE A 71 -0.25 11.50 -4.17
CA PHE A 71 -1.14 10.34 -4.04
C PHE A 71 -0.88 9.58 -2.72
N GLY A 72 0.39 9.32 -2.42
CA GLY A 72 0.82 8.58 -1.22
C GLY A 72 0.42 9.25 0.08
N LEU A 73 0.29 10.58 0.13
CA LEU A 73 -0.15 11.28 1.35
C LEU A 73 -1.57 10.87 1.74
N TYR A 74 -2.50 10.91 0.78
CA TYR A 74 -3.90 10.55 1.02
C TYR A 74 -4.06 9.04 1.19
N GLN A 75 -3.33 8.24 0.42
CA GLN A 75 -3.33 6.79 0.53
C GLN A 75 -2.90 6.35 1.93
N ASN A 76 -1.76 6.84 2.44
CA ASN A 76 -1.26 6.45 3.76
C ASN A 76 -2.10 6.96 4.94
N LEU A 77 -3.05 7.88 4.69
CA LEU A 77 -4.07 8.31 5.65
C LEU A 77 -5.37 7.51 5.55
N TYR A 78 -5.43 6.46 4.71
CA TYR A 78 -6.60 5.62 4.45
C TYR A 78 -7.82 6.36 3.87
N PHE A 79 -7.63 7.55 3.30
CA PHE A 79 -8.67 8.19 2.51
C PHE A 79 -8.94 7.38 1.23
N TRP A 80 -10.21 7.09 0.97
CA TRP A 80 -10.67 6.20 -0.11
C TRP A 80 -9.95 4.85 -0.11
N SER A 81 -9.68 4.28 1.07
CA SER A 81 -9.17 2.90 1.17
C SER A 81 -10.24 1.88 0.77
N GLU A 82 -9.81 0.78 0.15
CA GLU A 82 -10.69 -0.35 -0.15
C GLU A 82 -11.22 -0.99 1.15
N LYS A 83 -12.54 -1.17 1.25
CA LYS A 83 -13.20 -1.73 2.45
C LYS A 83 -12.59 -3.07 2.89
N LYS A 84 -12.26 -3.93 1.93
CA LYS A 84 -11.68 -5.26 2.19
C LYS A 84 -10.32 -5.19 2.90
N CYS A 85 -9.60 -4.09 2.79
CA CYS A 85 -8.30 -3.94 3.45
C CYS A 85 -8.42 -3.89 4.98
N PHE A 86 -9.56 -3.44 5.54
CA PHE A 86 -9.77 -3.37 7.00
C PHE A 86 -9.94 -4.73 7.69
N GLN A 87 -10.14 -5.81 6.93
CA GLN A 87 -10.22 -7.19 7.43
C GLN A 87 -9.06 -8.07 6.93
N CYS A 88 -8.11 -7.49 6.20
CA CYS A 88 -6.97 -8.22 5.65
C CYS A 88 -5.90 -8.42 6.74
N HIS A 89 -5.46 -9.66 6.93
CA HIS A 89 -4.33 -10.07 7.78
C HIS A 89 -3.15 -10.64 6.97
N ASP A 90 -3.17 -10.49 5.65
CA ASP A 90 -2.19 -11.12 4.76
C ASP A 90 -1.34 -10.08 4.03
N HIS A 91 -0.30 -9.58 4.69
CA HIS A 91 0.65 -8.61 4.13
C HIS A 91 1.58 -9.24 3.09
N TYR A 92 2.04 -10.46 3.37
CA TYR A 92 3.08 -11.14 2.59
C TYR A 92 2.55 -12.21 1.63
N GLY A 93 1.23 -12.46 1.57
CA GLY A 93 0.70 -13.58 0.79
C GLY A 93 1.13 -14.92 1.38
N TYR A 94 0.78 -15.18 2.65
CA TYR A 94 1.27 -16.33 3.41
C TYR A 94 0.97 -17.70 2.80
N LYS A 95 -0.09 -17.77 1.97
CA LYS A 95 -0.51 -19.01 1.29
C LYS A 95 0.10 -19.19 -0.10
N ALA A 96 0.96 -18.29 -0.54
CA ALA A 96 1.61 -18.37 -1.84
C ALA A 96 2.84 -19.30 -1.82
N ASP A 97 3.22 -19.82 -2.98
CA ASP A 97 4.49 -20.53 -3.17
C ASP A 97 5.67 -19.55 -3.13
N ILE A 98 5.45 -18.35 -3.69
CA ILE A 98 6.42 -17.26 -3.73
C ILE A 98 5.73 -15.96 -3.31
N SER A 99 6.33 -15.22 -2.39
CA SER A 99 5.98 -13.84 -2.08
C SER A 99 7.03 -12.91 -2.63
N SER A 100 6.64 -11.85 -3.34
CA SER A 100 7.58 -10.85 -3.85
C SER A 100 7.11 -9.41 -3.64
N GLY A 101 8.03 -8.51 -3.39
CA GLY A 101 7.73 -7.09 -3.27
C GLY A 101 8.99 -6.26 -3.11
N ASP A 102 8.83 -4.94 -3.19
CA ASP A 102 9.96 -4.02 -3.09
C ASP A 102 10.71 -4.18 -1.76
N VAL A 103 12.04 -4.23 -1.81
CA VAL A 103 12.88 -4.17 -0.60
C VAL A 103 12.96 -2.72 -0.15
N TRP A 104 11.98 -2.29 0.65
CA TRP A 104 11.91 -0.94 1.21
C TRP A 104 12.97 -0.70 2.33
N SER A 105 14.20 -1.17 2.14
CA SER A 105 15.30 -0.91 3.09
C SER A 105 15.94 0.46 2.87
N LEU A 106 16.16 1.20 3.96
CA LEU A 106 16.94 2.44 3.92
C LEU A 106 18.36 2.22 3.37
N LYS A 107 18.93 1.03 3.57
CA LYS A 107 20.27 0.66 3.06
C LYS A 107 20.33 0.61 1.53
N LEU A 108 19.19 0.38 0.86
CA LEU A 108 19.08 0.25 -0.60
C LEU A 108 18.48 1.51 -1.26
N ARG A 109 18.24 2.57 -0.48
CA ARG A 109 17.56 3.79 -0.96
C ARG A 109 18.26 4.44 -2.17
N ASN A 110 19.60 4.45 -2.16
CA ASN A 110 20.42 5.15 -3.16
C ASN A 110 20.96 4.20 -4.24
N THR A 111 20.49 2.95 -4.28
CA THR A 111 20.88 2.01 -5.33
C THR A 111 20.28 2.48 -6.68
N PRO A 112 21.04 2.41 -7.79
CA PRO A 112 20.55 2.80 -9.12
C PRO A 112 19.44 1.88 -9.67
N ILE A 113 19.26 0.71 -9.06
CA ILE A 113 18.22 -0.26 -9.41
C ILE A 113 17.34 -0.55 -8.20
N LYS A 114 16.07 -0.88 -8.47
CA LYS A 114 15.10 -1.23 -7.45
C LYS A 114 15.01 -2.75 -7.31
N TYR A 115 15.50 -3.27 -6.19
CA TYR A 115 15.42 -4.70 -5.90
C TYR A 115 14.03 -5.10 -5.42
N SER A 116 13.57 -6.25 -5.91
CA SER A 116 12.43 -6.97 -5.35
C SER A 116 12.95 -8.08 -4.44
N GLY A 117 12.44 -8.14 -3.21
CA GLY A 117 12.65 -9.26 -2.32
C GLY A 117 11.79 -10.42 -2.79
N VAL A 118 12.32 -11.63 -2.67
CA VAL A 118 11.62 -12.86 -3.02
C VAL A 118 11.72 -13.82 -1.85
N ILE A 119 10.58 -14.31 -1.39
CA ILE A 119 10.46 -15.33 -0.33
C ILE A 119 9.78 -16.54 -0.97
N ALA A 120 10.57 -17.57 -1.26
CA ALA A 120 10.03 -18.87 -1.64
C ALA A 120 9.62 -19.63 -0.37
N ARG A 121 8.37 -20.10 -0.31
CA ARG A 121 7.77 -20.75 0.87
C ARG A 121 7.62 -22.25 0.70
N THR A 122 7.38 -22.70 -0.53
CA THR A 122 7.19 -24.11 -0.88
C THR A 122 8.32 -24.61 -1.76
N GLN A 123 8.47 -25.94 -1.83
CA GLN A 123 9.44 -26.55 -2.74
C GLN A 123 9.10 -26.24 -4.21
N ALA A 124 7.82 -26.17 -4.57
CA ALA A 124 7.38 -25.78 -5.91
C ALA A 124 7.82 -24.34 -6.25
N GLY A 125 7.60 -23.40 -5.33
CA GLY A 125 8.06 -22.02 -5.47
C GLY A 125 9.58 -21.92 -5.57
N ARG A 126 10.31 -22.68 -4.75
CA ARG A 126 11.78 -22.72 -4.78
C ARG A 126 12.29 -23.26 -6.11
N ASN A 127 11.77 -24.39 -6.58
CA ASN A 127 12.15 -25.02 -7.84
C ASN A 127 11.91 -24.08 -9.02
N MET A 128 10.77 -23.39 -9.04
CA MET A 128 10.46 -22.41 -10.07
C MET A 128 11.44 -21.22 -10.05
N PHE A 129 11.69 -20.65 -8.88
CA PHE A 129 12.62 -19.52 -8.74
C PHE A 129 14.03 -19.90 -9.18
N ASP A 130 14.55 -21.04 -8.69
CA ASP A 130 15.88 -21.52 -9.09
C ASP A 130 15.94 -21.86 -10.59
N GLY A 131 14.84 -22.35 -11.17
CA GLY A 131 14.71 -22.56 -12.62
C GLY A 131 14.80 -21.25 -13.41
N ALA A 132 14.12 -20.20 -12.96
CA ALA A 132 14.20 -18.87 -13.58
C ALA A 132 15.61 -18.26 -13.48
N VAL A 133 16.31 -18.48 -12.37
CA VAL A 133 17.71 -18.07 -12.20
C VAL A 133 18.62 -18.85 -13.17
N ARG A 134 18.49 -20.18 -13.24
CA ARG A 134 19.28 -21.02 -14.17
C ARG A 134 19.03 -20.66 -15.64
N ALA A 135 17.81 -20.26 -15.98
CA ALA A 135 17.44 -19.82 -17.32
C ALA A 135 17.91 -18.38 -17.65
N GLY A 136 18.56 -17.68 -16.71
CA GLY A 136 19.03 -16.30 -16.91
C GLY A 136 17.92 -15.25 -16.89
N ALA A 137 16.69 -15.60 -16.50
CA ALA A 137 15.57 -14.66 -16.44
C ALA A 137 15.60 -13.75 -15.20
N ILE A 138 16.34 -14.16 -14.15
CA ILE A 138 16.45 -13.42 -12.88
C ILE A 138 17.90 -13.42 -12.43
N GLU A 139 18.45 -12.22 -12.24
CA GLU A 139 19.67 -12.03 -11.44
C GLU A 139 19.30 -11.92 -9.96
N THR A 140 20.04 -12.62 -9.09
CA THR A 140 19.71 -12.69 -7.66
C THR A 140 20.95 -12.51 -6.79
N LYS A 141 20.71 -11.99 -5.58
CA LYS A 141 21.70 -11.89 -4.51
C LYS A 141 21.04 -12.35 -3.20
N PRO A 142 21.73 -13.13 -2.35
CA PRO A 142 21.19 -13.51 -1.06
C PRO A 142 20.97 -12.28 -0.19
N ILE A 143 19.86 -12.27 0.53
CA ILE A 143 19.48 -11.19 1.45
C ILE A 143 18.89 -11.81 2.70
N ALA A 144 19.20 -11.25 3.87
CA ALA A 144 18.58 -11.67 5.12
C ALA A 144 17.08 -11.33 5.10
N ALA A 145 16.24 -12.26 5.56
CA ALA A 145 14.80 -12.04 5.65
C ALA A 145 14.47 -10.80 6.51
N SER A 146 15.25 -10.54 7.56
CA SER A 146 15.12 -9.33 8.38
C SER A 146 15.18 -8.05 7.57
N LEU A 147 16.00 -7.96 6.51
CA LEU A 147 16.08 -6.76 5.68
C LEU A 147 14.80 -6.51 4.88
N ILE A 148 14.10 -7.59 4.48
CA ILE A 148 12.78 -7.51 3.85
C ILE A 148 11.74 -7.07 4.90
N LEU A 149 11.77 -7.67 6.10
CA LEU A 149 10.84 -7.33 7.19
C LEU A 149 10.99 -5.87 7.63
N ASP A 150 12.22 -5.40 7.84
CA ASP A 150 12.54 -4.03 8.22
C ASP A 150 11.98 -3.02 7.20
N GLY A 151 12.09 -3.34 5.91
CA GLY A 151 11.54 -2.47 4.87
C GLY A 151 10.02 -2.35 4.92
N GLN A 152 9.35 -3.39 5.44
CA GLN A 152 7.90 -3.43 5.58
C GLN A 152 7.41 -3.00 6.96
N ALA A 153 8.31 -2.64 7.89
CA ALA A 153 7.98 -2.37 9.29
C ALA A 153 6.93 -1.26 9.50
N ARG A 154 6.74 -0.36 8.53
CA ARG A 154 5.72 0.70 8.60
C ARG A 154 4.32 0.30 8.13
N THR A 155 4.16 -0.88 7.53
CA THR A 155 2.88 -1.27 6.91
C THR A 155 2.50 -2.70 7.24
N GLY A 156 3.47 -3.57 7.46
CA GLY A 156 3.28 -4.92 7.96
C GLY A 156 2.44 -4.96 9.24
N PRO A 157 2.80 -4.22 10.31
CA PRO A 157 2.09 -4.26 11.59
C PRO A 157 0.58 -4.01 11.49
N PHE A 158 0.14 -3.11 10.60
CA PHE A 158 -1.28 -2.81 10.41
C PHE A 158 -2.10 -4.00 9.85
N HIS A 159 -1.45 -5.02 9.27
CA HIS A 159 -2.13 -6.26 8.90
C HIS A 159 -2.36 -7.18 10.10
N TYR A 160 -1.60 -7.03 11.18
CA TYR A 160 -1.69 -7.85 12.40
C TYR A 160 -2.41 -7.11 13.55
N ASN A 161 -3.23 -6.11 13.20
CA ASN A 161 -4.18 -5.46 14.12
C ASN A 161 -5.63 -5.42 13.54
N VAL A 162 -6.00 -6.41 12.72
CA VAL A 162 -7.38 -6.69 12.28
C VAL A 162 -8.41 -6.56 13.40
N SER A 163 -8.23 -7.17 14.57
CA SER A 163 -9.19 -7.17 15.67
C SER A 163 -9.48 -5.75 16.17
N ALA A 164 -8.46 -4.88 16.22
CA ALA A 164 -8.63 -3.46 16.52
C ALA A 164 -9.50 -2.76 15.46
N ARG A 165 -9.25 -3.07 14.17
CA ARG A 165 -9.99 -2.52 13.03
C ARG A 165 -11.42 -3.03 12.96
N VAL A 166 -11.67 -4.30 13.23
CA VAL A 166 -13.02 -4.87 13.29
C VAL A 166 -13.83 -4.25 14.43
N SER A 167 -13.21 -4.03 15.59
CA SER A 167 -13.86 -3.34 16.71
C SER A 167 -14.24 -1.90 16.35
N ALA A 168 -13.27 -1.12 15.85
CA ALA A 168 -13.50 0.27 15.44
C ALA A 168 -14.48 0.40 14.28
N ALA A 169 -14.55 -0.60 13.38
CA ALA A 169 -15.41 -0.59 12.21
C ALA A 169 -16.89 -0.44 12.59
N LYS A 170 -17.32 -1.05 13.69
CA LYS A 170 -18.69 -0.96 14.21
C LYS A 170 -19.10 0.49 14.46
N PHE A 171 -18.22 1.29 15.05
CA PHE A 171 -18.44 2.70 15.33
C PHE A 171 -18.52 3.55 14.05
N HIS A 172 -17.79 3.16 13.00
CA HIS A 172 -17.74 3.88 11.73
C HIS A 172 -18.76 3.37 10.69
N GLY A 173 -19.73 2.56 11.10
CA GLY A 173 -20.82 2.09 10.25
C GLY A 173 -20.46 0.91 9.35
N LEU A 174 -19.42 0.15 9.69
CA LEU A 174 -19.03 -1.09 9.01
C LEU A 174 -19.25 -2.31 9.91
N LYS A 175 -19.85 -3.34 9.32
CA LYS A 175 -19.98 -4.66 9.97
C LYS A 175 -18.91 -5.59 9.39
N LEU A 176 -17.80 -5.73 10.10
CA LEU A 176 -16.72 -6.67 9.78
C LEU A 176 -16.77 -7.86 10.74
N LYS A 177 -16.27 -9.01 10.29
CA LYS A 177 -16.13 -10.21 11.11
C LYS A 177 -14.67 -10.37 11.50
N ASP A 178 -14.43 -10.55 12.79
CA ASP A 178 -13.11 -10.95 13.27
C ASP A 178 -12.97 -12.46 13.07
N LYS A 179 -11.88 -12.87 12.43
CA LYS A 179 -11.53 -14.27 12.19
C LYS A 179 -10.19 -14.65 12.82
N VAL A 180 -9.47 -13.66 13.36
CA VAL A 180 -8.09 -13.83 13.84
C VAL A 180 -8.05 -13.72 15.36
N PHE A 181 -8.93 -12.89 15.96
CA PHE A 181 -9.06 -12.74 17.42
C PHE A 181 -7.72 -12.42 18.09
N GLU A 182 -6.97 -11.49 17.51
CA GLU A 182 -5.62 -11.20 17.97
C GLU A 182 -5.63 -10.26 19.19
N PRO A 183 -4.57 -10.27 20.02
CA PRO A 183 -4.43 -9.33 21.11
C PRO A 183 -4.29 -7.90 20.58
N VAL A 184 -5.01 -6.95 21.16
CA VAL A 184 -5.07 -5.56 20.70
C VAL A 184 -4.40 -4.63 21.71
N LYS A 185 -3.39 -3.88 21.29
CA LYS A 185 -2.79 -2.81 22.10
C LYS A 185 -3.66 -1.55 22.10
N TRP A 186 -3.40 -0.63 23.03
CA TRP A 186 -4.14 0.63 23.12
C TRP A 186 -3.93 1.51 21.87
N ASN A 187 -2.70 1.57 21.34
CA ASN A 187 -2.33 2.37 20.17
C ASN A 187 -2.93 1.79 18.88
N ASP A 188 -3.08 0.46 18.78
CA ASP A 188 -3.79 -0.19 17.67
C ASP A 188 -5.24 0.27 17.56
N ARG A 189 -5.93 0.42 18.71
CA ARG A 189 -7.32 0.92 18.72
C ARG A 189 -7.40 2.33 18.17
N ILE A 190 -6.51 3.22 18.61
CA ILE A 190 -6.48 4.61 18.14
C ILE A 190 -6.17 4.65 16.64
N SER A 191 -5.14 3.93 16.20
CA SER A 191 -4.76 3.81 14.78
C SER A 191 -5.91 3.27 13.91
N ALA A 192 -6.63 2.26 14.38
CA ALA A 192 -7.80 1.73 13.72
C ALA A 192 -8.93 2.76 13.59
N HIS A 193 -9.24 3.49 14.67
CA HIS A 193 -10.26 4.55 14.64
C HIS A 193 -9.88 5.69 13.69
N ILE A 194 -8.60 6.10 13.64
CA ILE A 194 -8.09 7.11 12.70
C ILE A 194 -8.30 6.63 11.26
N ALA A 195 -7.85 5.42 10.93
CA ALA A 195 -7.94 4.87 9.57
C ALA A 195 -9.40 4.78 9.09
N LEU A 196 -10.30 4.28 9.94
CA LEU A 196 -11.72 4.14 9.62
C LEU A 196 -12.46 5.48 9.60
N LEU A 197 -12.09 6.44 10.45
CA LEU A 197 -12.64 7.80 10.40
C LEU A 197 -12.29 8.46 9.06
N ASN A 198 -11.03 8.39 8.65
CA ASN A 198 -10.57 8.96 7.38
C ASN A 198 -11.27 8.30 6.19
N TRP A 199 -11.37 6.97 6.21
CA TRP A 199 -12.13 6.23 5.21
C TRP A 199 -13.60 6.70 5.16
N ARG A 200 -14.29 6.78 6.31
CA ARG A 200 -15.68 7.25 6.39
C ARG A 200 -15.83 8.69 5.88
N TRP A 201 -14.92 9.58 6.27
CA TRP A 201 -14.91 10.98 5.83
C TRP A 201 -14.76 11.07 4.31
N SER A 202 -13.80 10.35 3.73
CA SER A 202 -13.54 10.37 2.29
C SER A 202 -14.72 9.90 1.44
N ARG A 203 -15.57 9.01 1.98
CA ARG A 203 -16.78 8.52 1.33
C ARG A 203 -17.96 9.48 1.39
N SER A 204 -17.92 10.50 2.25
CA SER A 204 -18.97 11.51 2.29
C SER A 204 -19.01 12.27 0.96
N LYS A 205 -20.17 12.26 0.29
CA LYS A 205 -20.39 13.02 -0.95
C LYS A 205 -20.17 14.53 -0.72
N THR A 206 -20.55 15.00 0.46
CA THR A 206 -20.47 16.41 0.87
C THR A 206 -19.06 16.76 1.37
N PHE A 207 -18.57 16.03 2.38
CA PHE A 207 -17.36 16.42 3.11
C PHE A 207 -16.07 15.83 2.52
N GLY A 208 -16.15 14.77 1.71
CA GLY A 208 -14.95 14.14 1.13
C GLY A 208 -14.18 15.05 0.18
N LYS A 209 -14.85 16.05 -0.43
CA LYS A 209 -14.17 17.09 -1.24
C LYS A 209 -13.32 18.03 -0.40
N LEU A 210 -13.65 18.24 0.88
CA LEU A 210 -12.92 19.15 1.77
C LEU A 210 -11.51 18.64 2.09
N ILE A 211 -11.28 17.33 2.04
CA ILE A 211 -9.95 16.72 2.29
C ILE A 211 -8.87 17.32 1.38
N PHE A 212 -9.22 17.63 0.12
CA PHE A 212 -8.30 18.24 -0.83
C PHE A 212 -8.13 19.76 -0.66
N ARG A 213 -8.94 20.40 0.19
CA ARG A 213 -8.80 21.81 0.57
C ARG A 213 -7.88 22.00 1.78
N ILE A 214 -7.61 20.94 2.54
CA ILE A 214 -6.70 20.98 3.68
C ILE A 214 -5.27 21.19 3.15
N PRO A 215 -4.54 22.21 3.64
CA PRO A 215 -3.16 22.41 3.21
C PRO A 215 -2.31 21.18 3.52
N ARG A 216 -1.53 20.73 2.53
CA ARG A 216 -0.71 19.51 2.62
C ARG A 216 0.22 19.46 3.84
N PRO A 217 0.80 20.57 4.35
CA PRO A 217 1.59 20.54 5.59
C PRO A 217 0.82 19.98 6.79
N PHE A 218 -0.45 20.36 6.99
CA PHE A 218 -1.27 19.81 8.07
C PHE A 218 -1.54 18.32 7.90
N LEU A 219 -1.86 17.88 6.68
CA LEU A 219 -2.02 16.46 6.38
C LEU A 219 -0.74 15.65 6.61
N LYS A 220 0.43 16.24 6.37
CA LYS A 220 1.72 15.59 6.65
C LYS A 220 1.96 15.43 8.15
N VAL A 221 1.70 16.48 8.95
CA VAL A 221 1.79 16.39 10.42
C VAL A 221 0.83 15.32 10.94
N TYR A 222 -0.41 15.31 10.45
CA TYR A 222 -1.39 14.30 10.80
C TYR A 222 -0.93 12.87 10.41
N LEU A 223 -0.35 12.71 9.22
CA LEU A 223 0.23 11.44 8.79
C LEU A 223 1.38 11.00 9.71
N TYR A 224 2.27 11.91 10.11
CA TYR A 224 3.38 11.56 11.01
C TYR A 224 2.91 11.16 12.39
N PHE A 225 1.91 11.85 12.95
CA PHE A 225 1.27 11.42 14.19
C PHE A 225 0.68 10.01 14.05
N PHE A 226 -0.03 9.75 12.96
CA PHE A 226 -0.61 8.43 12.71
C PHE A 226 0.47 7.34 12.55
N LYS A 227 1.56 7.61 11.83
CA LYS A 227 2.68 6.66 11.67
C LYS A 227 3.49 6.46 12.95
N PHE A 228 3.54 7.46 13.82
CA PHE A 228 4.11 7.30 15.16
C PHE A 228 3.28 6.30 15.98
N LEU A 229 1.95 6.42 15.99
CA LEU A 229 1.08 5.48 16.70
C LEU A 229 1.21 4.03 16.19
N GLU A 230 1.36 3.84 14.87
CA GLU A 230 1.59 2.52 14.27
C GLU A 230 2.96 1.92 14.63
N SER A 231 3.90 2.71 15.17
CA SER A 231 5.26 2.29 15.51
C SER A 231 5.48 1.99 17.00
N LEU A 232 4.47 2.17 17.86
CA LEU A 232 4.48 1.85 19.30
C LEU A 232 4.08 0.38 19.57
#